data_AF-A0A367ZJF9-F1
#
_entry.id   AF-A0A367ZJF9-F1
#
_cell.length_a   1.000
_cell.length_b   1.000
_cell.length_c   1.000
_cell.angle_alpha   90.00
_cell.angle_beta   90.00
_cell.angle_gamma   90.00
#
_symmetry.space_group_name_H-M   'P 1'
#
loop_
_entity.id
_entity.type
_entity.pdbx_description
1 polymer ?
#
loop_
_entity_poly.entity_id
_entity_poly.type
_entity_poly.pdbx_seq_one_letter_code
_entity_poly.pdbx_strand_id
1 'polypeptide(L)'
;MKSFISKLNIKQKLAAVALLLGIIAIFAGNPYKDAYAKIDTKEIALIIQKELDHITAEELADWIIQGKSDYRLIDLRSEKEFEEYHIPTAENIQLTMLSDYTFLPAEKIILYSEGGIHSAQAWFLLVAKGYRNAYMLKGGLEEWKDKILFPTISQNPSPDEVKHFEKIKEVSKYFGGSPQTGKEENVTIKQTLPKLEMPKQVTPQVGTQKKKKKEGC
;
A
#
# COMPACT_ATOMS: atom_id res chain seq x y z
N MET A 1 29.16 7.13 -53.33
CA MET A 1 28.53 5.90 -52.78
C MET A 1 27.38 5.32 -53.63
N LYS A 2 26.67 6.11 -54.47
CA LYS A 2 25.56 5.63 -55.33
C LYS A 2 25.95 4.63 -56.45
N SER A 3 27.24 4.51 -56.79
CA SER A 3 27.72 3.69 -57.92
C SER A 3 27.92 2.20 -57.62
N PHE A 4 28.01 1.80 -56.35
CA PHE A 4 28.30 0.40 -55.99
C PHE A 4 27.02 -0.43 -55.79
N ILE A 5 25.98 0.20 -55.25
CA ILE A 5 24.68 -0.43 -54.96
C ILE A 5 23.90 -0.75 -56.24
N SER A 6 24.10 0.03 -57.31
CA SER A 6 23.43 -0.18 -58.59
C SER A 6 23.95 -1.40 -59.37
N LYS A 7 25.18 -1.87 -59.08
CA LYS A 7 25.81 -3.04 -59.72
C LYS A 7 25.46 -4.38 -59.08
N LEU A 8 24.75 -4.38 -57.96
CA LEU A 8 24.36 -5.59 -57.24
C LEU A 8 23.15 -6.27 -57.91
N ASN A 9 23.21 -7.60 -58.05
CA ASN A 9 22.05 -8.40 -58.46
C ASN A 9 20.99 -8.40 -57.34
N ILE A 10 19.73 -8.68 -57.67
CA ILE A 10 18.58 -8.71 -56.75
C ILE A 10 18.88 -9.55 -55.49
N LYS A 11 19.55 -10.71 -55.63
CA LYS A 11 19.94 -11.57 -54.50
C LYS A 11 20.90 -10.87 -53.54
N GLN A 12 21.86 -10.10 -54.06
CA GLN A 12 22.85 -9.37 -53.26
C GLN A 12 22.23 -8.12 -52.60
N LYS A 13 21.28 -7.45 -53.27
CA LYS A 13 20.50 -6.36 -52.67
C LYS A 13 19.64 -6.85 -51.52
N LEU A 14 18.96 -7.98 -51.69
CA LEU A 14 18.18 -8.62 -50.63
C LEU A 14 19.08 -9.03 -49.45
N ALA A 15 20.26 -9.60 -49.71
CA ALA A 15 21.23 -9.93 -48.66
C ALA A 15 21.70 -8.69 -47.89
N ALA A 16 22.01 -7.59 -48.57
CA ALA A 16 22.42 -6.34 -47.93
C ALA A 16 21.30 -5.72 -47.07
N VAL A 17 20.04 -5.78 -47.54
CA VAL A 17 18.88 -5.33 -46.76
C VAL A 17 18.65 -6.22 -45.54
N ALA A 18 18.74 -7.55 -45.68
CA ALA A 18 18.61 -8.46 -44.54
C ALA A 18 19.70 -8.23 -43.48
N LEU A 19 20.94 -7.97 -43.91
CA LEU A 19 22.06 -7.68 -43.02
C LEU A 19 21.87 -6.33 -42.31
N LEU A 20 21.38 -5.32 -43.03
CA LEU A 20 21.01 -4.03 -42.45
C LEU A 20 19.87 -4.17 -41.42
N LEU A 21 18.81 -4.91 -41.75
CA LEU A 21 17.70 -5.18 -40.83
C LEU A 21 18.16 -5.99 -39.61
N GLY A 22 19.07 -6.95 -39.78
CA GLY A 22 19.66 -7.71 -38.69
C GLY A 22 20.49 -6.83 -37.75
N ILE A 23 21.31 -5.91 -38.30
CA ILE A 23 22.04 -4.92 -37.50
C ILE A 23 21.05 -4.02 -36.76
N ILE A 24 20.03 -3.50 -37.44
CA ILE A 24 18.99 -2.67 -36.80
C ILE A 24 18.29 -3.45 -35.68
N ALA A 25 17.97 -4.73 -35.87
CA ALA A 25 17.31 -5.56 -34.86
C ALA A 25 18.15 -5.74 -33.59
N ILE A 26 19.48 -5.81 -33.69
CA ILE A 26 20.38 -5.88 -32.53
C ILE A 26 20.29 -4.60 -31.68
N PHE A 27 20.12 -3.44 -32.32
CA PHE A 27 20.07 -2.13 -31.65
C PHE A 27 18.66 -1.62 -31.37
N ALA A 28 17.63 -2.18 -32.02
CA ALA A 28 16.24 -1.77 -31.87
C ALA A 28 15.68 -2.06 -30.47
N GLY A 29 16.37 -2.90 -29.68
CA GLY A 29 15.92 -3.31 -28.36
C GLY A 29 14.66 -4.18 -28.42
N ASN A 30 14.25 -4.70 -27.26
CA ASN A 30 12.98 -5.39 -27.14
C ASN A 30 11.85 -4.34 -26.99
N PRO A 31 10.82 -4.31 -27.88
CA PRO A 31 9.69 -3.40 -27.71
C PRO A 31 8.83 -3.73 -26.47
N TYR A 32 8.99 -4.95 -25.94
CA TYR A 32 8.48 -5.30 -24.62
C TYR A 32 9.47 -4.75 -23.59
N LYS A 33 9.08 -3.71 -22.85
CA LYS A 33 9.80 -3.20 -21.67
C LYS A 33 10.26 -4.40 -20.86
N ASP A 34 11.56 -4.48 -20.55
CA ASP A 34 12.14 -5.62 -19.84
C ASP A 34 11.28 -5.99 -18.61
N ALA A 35 10.53 -7.10 -18.73
CA ALA A 35 9.51 -7.52 -17.78
C ALA A 35 10.09 -8.28 -16.57
N TYR A 36 11.38 -8.08 -16.29
CA TYR A 36 12.13 -8.84 -15.31
C TYR A 36 12.69 -7.91 -14.23
N ALA A 37 12.31 -8.15 -12.99
CA ALA A 37 12.90 -7.49 -11.83
C ALA A 37 14.11 -8.29 -11.33
N LYS A 38 15.22 -7.60 -11.03
CA LYS A 38 16.34 -8.19 -10.28
C LYS A 38 16.04 -8.07 -8.79
N ILE A 39 15.88 -9.22 -8.13
CA ILE A 39 15.55 -9.31 -6.71
C ILE A 39 16.67 -10.09 -6.00
N ASP A 40 17.16 -9.58 -4.87
CA ASP A 40 18.02 -10.35 -3.98
C ASP A 40 17.15 -11.28 -3.13
N THR A 41 17.13 -12.57 -3.49
CA THR A 41 16.29 -13.56 -2.81
C THR A 41 16.74 -13.85 -1.38
N LYS A 42 18.02 -13.64 -1.06
CA LYS A 42 18.53 -13.83 0.31
C LYS A 42 18.07 -12.69 1.20
N GLU A 43 18.14 -11.46 0.69
CA GLU A 43 17.62 -10.28 1.39
C GLU A 43 16.13 -10.46 1.71
N ILE A 44 15.33 -10.85 0.73
CA ILE A 44 13.89 -11.08 0.91
C ILE A 44 13.60 -12.20 1.90
N ALA A 45 14.30 -13.34 1.79
CA ALA A 45 14.16 -14.43 2.75
C ALA A 45 14.47 -13.98 4.19
N LEU A 46 15.50 -13.13 4.38
CA LEU A 46 15.85 -12.57 5.68
C LEU A 46 14.79 -11.60 6.21
N ILE A 47 14.21 -10.76 5.36
CA ILE A 47 13.12 -9.84 5.73
C ILE A 47 11.91 -10.64 6.22
N ILE A 48 11.50 -11.66 5.47
CA ILE A 48 10.36 -12.53 5.80
C ILE A 48 10.62 -13.30 7.09
N GLN A 49 11.79 -13.94 7.22
CA GLN A 49 12.15 -14.72 8.41
C GLN A 49 12.17 -13.86 9.69
N LYS A 50 12.56 -12.59 9.56
CA LYS A 50 12.62 -11.64 10.67
C LYS A 50 11.33 -10.84 10.87
N GLU A 51 10.28 -11.12 10.10
CA GLU A 51 8.99 -10.44 10.18
C GLU A 51 9.11 -8.90 9.99
N LEU A 52 10.02 -8.46 9.12
CA LEU A 52 10.29 -7.03 8.86
C LEU A 52 9.46 -6.46 7.68
N ASP A 53 8.65 -7.30 7.05
CA ASP A 53 7.79 -6.99 5.91
C ASP A 53 6.40 -6.46 6.31
N HIS A 54 6.05 -6.49 7.59
CA HIS A 54 4.71 -6.15 8.04
C HIS A 54 4.66 -5.26 9.29
N ILE A 55 3.52 -4.60 9.44
CA ILE A 55 3.13 -3.80 10.61
C ILE A 55 1.91 -4.47 11.24
N THR A 56 1.84 -4.51 12.57
CA THR A 56 0.69 -5.07 13.28
C THR A 56 -0.48 -4.07 13.33
N ALA A 57 -1.70 -4.58 13.54
CA ALA A 57 -2.89 -3.73 13.68
C ALA A 57 -2.77 -2.75 14.87
N GLU A 58 -2.17 -3.18 15.98
CA GLU A 58 -1.96 -2.34 17.17
C GLU A 58 -0.96 -1.21 16.91
N GLU A 59 0.16 -1.50 16.22
CA GLU A 59 1.13 -0.47 15.84
C GLU A 59 0.52 0.57 14.90
N LEU A 60 -0.25 0.11 13.91
CA LEU A 60 -0.95 1.01 12.98
C LEU A 60 -1.99 1.86 13.72
N ALA A 61 -2.75 1.27 14.64
CA ALA A 61 -3.71 1.98 15.48
C ALA A 61 -3.02 3.07 16.32
N ASP A 62 -1.90 2.74 16.96
CA ASP A 62 -1.09 3.69 17.72
C ASP A 62 -0.58 4.85 16.83
N TRP A 63 -0.17 4.57 15.59
CA TRP A 63 0.28 5.60 14.63
C TRP A 63 -0.85 6.55 14.22
N ILE A 64 -2.04 6.01 13.95
CA ILE A 64 -3.22 6.80 13.59
C ILE A 64 -3.64 7.69 14.78
N ILE A 65 -3.68 7.14 16.00
CA ILE A 65 -4.02 7.90 17.22
C ILE A 65 -3.01 9.04 17.46
N GLN A 66 -1.73 8.79 17.19
CA GLN A 66 -0.67 9.80 17.29
C GLN A 66 -0.71 10.84 16.16
N GLY A 67 -1.55 10.65 15.14
CA GLY A 67 -1.63 11.53 13.98
C GLY A 67 -0.37 11.52 13.11
N LYS A 68 0.36 10.39 13.09
CA LYS A 68 1.53 10.24 12.21
C LYS A 68 1.12 10.34 10.74
N SER A 69 1.98 10.99 9.96
CA SER A 69 1.75 11.25 8.53
C SER A 69 2.98 10.93 7.67
N ASP A 70 3.97 10.22 8.23
CA ASP A 70 5.19 9.77 7.56
C ASP A 70 5.01 8.44 6.81
N TYR A 71 3.77 8.06 6.52
CA TYR A 71 3.40 6.87 5.77
C TYR A 71 2.09 7.06 5.01
N ARG A 72 1.87 6.22 4.01
CA ARG A 72 0.60 6.08 3.30
C ARG A 72 0.02 4.70 3.57
N LEU A 73 -1.27 4.67 3.87
CA LEU A 73 -2.02 3.44 4.08
C LEU A 73 -2.89 3.18 2.85
N ILE A 74 -2.65 2.06 2.18
CA ILE A 74 -3.27 1.75 0.89
C ILE A 74 -4.16 0.52 1.03
N ASP A 75 -5.45 0.69 0.78
CA ASP A 75 -6.42 -0.39 0.64
C ASP A 75 -6.43 -0.91 -0.80
N LEU A 76 -6.10 -2.19 -0.96
CA LEU A 76 -6.00 -2.87 -2.25
C LEU A 76 -7.33 -3.46 -2.76
N ARG A 77 -8.39 -3.43 -1.94
CA ARG A 77 -9.71 -3.98 -2.26
C ARG A 77 -10.46 -3.09 -3.24
N SER A 78 -11.62 -3.56 -3.72
CA SER A 78 -12.46 -2.77 -4.62
C SER A 78 -12.97 -1.48 -3.96
N GLU A 79 -13.30 -0.49 -4.78
CA GLU A 79 -13.89 0.77 -4.31
C GLU A 79 -15.15 0.54 -3.46
N LYS A 80 -15.99 -0.41 -3.85
CA LYS A 80 -17.19 -0.78 -3.10
C LYS A 80 -16.85 -1.30 -1.69
N GLU A 81 -15.90 -2.22 -1.58
CA GLU A 81 -15.47 -2.76 -0.27
C GLU A 81 -14.83 -1.68 0.61
N PHE A 82 -14.11 -0.74 0.00
CA PHE A 82 -13.53 0.42 0.66
C PHE A 82 -14.62 1.37 1.19
N GLU A 83 -15.65 1.66 0.39
CA GLU A 83 -16.78 2.50 0.78
C GLU A 83 -17.62 1.87 1.91
N GLU A 84 -17.78 0.54 1.91
CA GLU A 84 -18.48 -0.17 2.98
C GLU A 84 -17.76 0.00 4.32
N TYR A 85 -16.43 -0.14 4.34
CA TYR A 85 -15.57 0.23 5.45
C TYR A 85 -14.11 0.16 5.02
N HIS A 86 -13.29 1.07 5.53
CA HIS A 86 -11.84 1.04 5.40
C HIS A 86 -11.20 1.51 6.71
N ILE A 87 -9.91 1.20 6.88
CA ILE A 87 -9.15 1.69 8.02
C ILE A 87 -9.04 3.22 7.89
N PRO A 88 -9.26 4.01 8.97
CA PRO A 88 -9.12 5.45 8.90
C PRO A 88 -7.78 5.87 8.30
N THR A 89 -7.79 6.98 7.55
CA THR A 89 -6.64 7.52 6.79
C THR A 89 -6.19 6.69 5.58
N ALA A 90 -6.85 5.57 5.27
CA ALA A 90 -6.52 4.78 4.09
C ALA A 90 -6.92 5.47 2.77
N GLU A 91 -6.14 5.23 1.73
CA GLU A 91 -6.45 5.57 0.33
C GLU A 91 -6.77 4.28 -0.43
N ASN A 92 -7.77 4.30 -1.32
CA ASN A 92 -8.05 3.14 -2.17
C ASN A 92 -7.18 3.15 -3.43
N ILE A 93 -6.30 2.16 -3.56
CA ILE A 93 -5.58 1.86 -4.80
C ILE A 93 -5.73 0.37 -5.04
N GLN A 94 -6.69 0.00 -5.88
CA GLN A 94 -6.99 -1.39 -6.19
C GLN A 94 -5.73 -2.13 -6.69
N LEU A 95 -5.61 -3.42 -6.32
CA LEU A 95 -4.46 -4.25 -6.69
C LEU A 95 -4.15 -4.21 -8.20
N THR A 96 -5.18 -4.19 -9.05
CA THR A 96 -5.07 -4.12 -10.51
C THR A 96 -4.39 -2.85 -11.02
N MET A 97 -4.48 -1.75 -10.27
CA MET A 97 -3.91 -0.45 -10.62
C MET A 97 -2.48 -0.27 -10.10
N LEU A 98 -2.02 -1.15 -9.21
CA LEU A 98 -0.73 -1.02 -8.51
C LEU A 98 0.48 -1.08 -9.47
N SER A 99 0.35 -1.84 -10.56
CA SER A 99 1.39 -1.98 -11.59
C SER A 99 1.67 -0.67 -12.32
N ASP A 100 0.66 0.17 -12.52
CA ASP A 100 0.80 1.46 -13.20
C ASP A 100 0.95 2.63 -12.21
N TYR A 101 0.60 2.41 -10.95
CA TYR A 101 0.78 3.40 -9.90
C TYR A 101 2.27 3.68 -9.62
N THR A 102 2.58 4.95 -9.42
CA THR A 102 3.93 5.44 -9.09
C THR A 102 3.92 6.08 -7.72
N PHE A 103 4.70 5.51 -6.80
CA PHE A 103 4.93 6.07 -5.47
C PHE A 103 6.23 6.90 -5.47
N LEU A 104 6.42 7.72 -4.43
CA LEU A 104 7.70 8.40 -4.26
C LEU A 104 8.75 7.38 -3.76
N PRO A 105 10.02 7.43 -4.23
CA PRO A 105 11.02 6.41 -3.90
C PRO A 105 11.30 6.20 -2.40
N ALA A 106 11.15 7.24 -1.58
CA ALA A 106 11.40 7.19 -0.14
C ALA A 106 10.12 7.05 0.71
N GLU A 107 8.96 6.96 0.06
CA GLU A 107 7.65 6.91 0.72
C GLU A 107 7.49 5.62 1.51
N LYS A 108 7.03 5.72 2.76
CA LYS A 108 6.66 4.56 3.56
C LYS A 108 5.24 4.14 3.17
N ILE A 109 5.09 2.93 2.65
CA ILE A 109 3.83 2.43 2.11
C ILE A 109 3.39 1.25 2.94
N ILE A 110 2.15 1.28 3.45
CA ILE A 110 1.53 0.17 4.17
C ILE A 110 0.37 -0.32 3.33
N LEU A 111 0.44 -1.57 2.89
CA LEU A 111 -0.57 -2.20 2.05
C LEU A 111 -1.47 -3.10 2.88
N TYR A 112 -2.78 -3.06 2.64
CA TYR A 112 -3.68 -4.08 3.19
C TYR A 112 -4.75 -4.50 2.17
N SER A 113 -5.29 -5.70 2.38
CA SER A 113 -6.47 -6.22 1.68
C SER A 113 -7.45 -6.78 2.72
N GLU A 114 -8.43 -7.58 2.33
CA GLU A 114 -9.34 -8.19 3.32
C GLU A 114 -8.56 -9.04 4.33
N GLY A 115 -7.69 -9.93 3.84
CA GLY A 115 -6.70 -10.65 4.64
C GLY A 115 -5.26 -10.27 4.29
N GLY A 116 -4.30 -11.12 4.68
CA GLY A 116 -2.86 -10.90 4.45
C GLY A 116 -2.29 -11.36 3.10
N ILE A 117 -3.03 -12.18 2.33
CA ILE A 117 -2.48 -12.84 1.13
C ILE A 117 -2.23 -11.85 -0.01
N HIS A 118 -3.25 -11.07 -0.39
CA HIS A 118 -3.10 -10.13 -1.51
C HIS A 118 -2.19 -8.96 -1.16
N SER A 119 -2.14 -8.53 0.10
CA SER A 119 -1.18 -7.50 0.56
C SER A 119 0.26 -8.01 0.51
N ALA A 120 0.53 -9.28 0.83
CA ALA A 120 1.85 -9.89 0.66
C ALA A 120 2.28 -9.95 -0.81
N GLN A 121 1.36 -10.34 -1.70
CA GLN A 121 1.61 -10.34 -3.15
C GLN A 121 1.90 -8.94 -3.68
N ALA A 122 1.11 -7.95 -3.26
CA ALA A 122 1.29 -6.55 -3.61
C ALA A 122 2.62 -5.98 -3.09
N TRP A 123 2.99 -6.31 -1.85
CA TRP A 123 4.28 -5.96 -1.26
C TRP A 123 5.43 -6.48 -2.13
N PHE A 124 5.37 -7.75 -2.54
CA PHE A 124 6.38 -8.34 -3.41
C PHE A 124 6.47 -7.61 -4.77
N LEU A 125 5.35 -7.22 -5.36
CA LEU A 125 5.33 -6.42 -6.60
C LEU A 125 6.01 -5.06 -6.41
N LEU A 126 5.77 -4.38 -5.28
CA LEU A 126 6.40 -3.10 -4.99
C LEU A 126 7.91 -3.23 -4.79
N VAL A 127 8.36 -4.25 -4.06
CA VAL A 127 9.77 -4.57 -3.90
C VAL A 127 10.44 -4.84 -5.25
N ALA A 128 9.79 -5.62 -6.11
CA ALA A 128 10.25 -5.91 -7.46
C ALA A 128 10.37 -4.63 -8.33
N LYS A 129 9.49 -3.65 -8.10
CA LYS A 129 9.53 -2.31 -8.74
C LYS A 129 10.56 -1.34 -8.13
N GLY A 130 11.25 -1.72 -7.05
CA GLY A 130 12.27 -0.89 -6.42
C GLY A 130 11.82 -0.17 -5.15
N TYR A 131 10.55 -0.28 -4.74
CA TYR A 131 10.07 0.35 -3.51
C TYR A 131 10.48 -0.48 -2.30
N ARG A 132 11.49 0.01 -1.56
CA ARG A 132 12.07 -0.70 -0.39
C ARG A 132 11.35 -0.40 0.92
N ASN A 133 10.68 0.74 1.02
CA ASN A 133 9.93 1.16 2.21
C ASN A 133 8.45 0.73 2.15
N ALA A 134 8.19 -0.45 1.57
CA ALA A 134 6.86 -1.04 1.50
C ALA A 134 6.68 -2.11 2.57
N TYR A 135 5.52 -2.12 3.19
CA TYR A 135 5.11 -3.03 4.25
C TYR A 135 3.67 -3.48 4.01
N MET A 136 3.26 -4.57 4.64
CA MET A 136 1.86 -5.00 4.67
C MET A 136 1.27 -4.95 6.08
N LEU A 137 -0.04 -4.77 6.20
CA LEU A 137 -0.74 -4.96 7.46
C LEU A 137 -0.88 -6.46 7.76
N LYS A 138 -0.35 -6.91 8.90
CA LYS A 138 -0.46 -8.30 9.36
C LYS A 138 -1.94 -8.67 9.50
N GLY A 139 -2.32 -9.78 8.84
CA GLY A 139 -3.70 -10.27 8.86
C GLY A 139 -4.73 -9.40 8.13
N GLY A 140 -4.32 -8.28 7.51
CA GLY A 140 -5.20 -7.41 6.73
C GLY A 140 -6.32 -6.76 7.54
N LEU A 141 -7.42 -6.47 6.87
CA LEU A 141 -8.60 -5.85 7.47
C LEU A 141 -9.33 -6.78 8.46
N GLU A 142 -9.30 -8.09 8.24
CA GLU A 142 -9.86 -9.10 9.15
C GLU A 142 -9.21 -8.98 10.54
N GLU A 143 -7.88 -9.02 10.61
CA GLU A 143 -7.17 -8.88 11.89
C GLU A 143 -7.35 -7.48 12.50
N TRP A 144 -7.45 -6.44 11.70
CA TRP A 144 -7.82 -5.10 12.17
C TRP A 144 -9.21 -5.10 12.83
N LYS A 145 -10.22 -5.69 12.20
CA LYS A 145 -11.56 -5.81 12.76
C LYS A 145 -11.52 -6.61 14.06
N ASP A 146 -10.83 -7.74 14.09
CA ASP A 146 -10.81 -8.62 15.25
C ASP A 146 -10.04 -8.05 16.44
N LYS A 147 -8.90 -7.38 16.20
CA LYS A 147 -8.04 -6.87 17.29
C LYS A 147 -8.36 -5.44 17.69
N ILE A 148 -8.78 -4.60 16.75
CA ILE A 148 -8.97 -3.17 16.99
C ILE A 148 -10.45 -2.84 17.14
N LEU A 149 -11.30 -3.24 16.19
CA LEU A 149 -12.73 -2.89 16.28
C LEU A 149 -13.48 -3.76 17.28
N PHE A 150 -13.23 -5.06 17.30
CA PHE A 150 -14.03 -6.02 18.07
C PHE A 150 -13.12 -6.95 18.90
N PRO A 151 -12.22 -6.38 19.73
CA PRO A 151 -11.32 -7.19 20.56
C PRO A 151 -12.12 -8.12 21.46
N THR A 152 -11.64 -9.36 21.61
CA THR A 152 -12.26 -10.37 22.47
C THR A 152 -11.34 -10.70 23.65
N ILE A 153 -11.94 -10.97 24.81
CA ILE A 153 -11.24 -11.54 25.97
C ILE A 153 -11.75 -12.95 26.26
N SER A 154 -10.85 -13.84 26.70
CA SER A 154 -11.16 -15.23 27.06
C SER A 154 -12.01 -15.29 28.35
N GLN A 155 -12.67 -16.42 28.60
CA GLN A 155 -13.52 -16.59 29.79
C GLN A 155 -12.72 -16.66 31.10
N ASN A 156 -11.46 -17.10 31.05
CA ASN A 156 -10.56 -17.17 32.21
C ASN A 156 -9.21 -16.53 31.86
N PRO A 157 -9.17 -15.18 31.74
CA PRO A 157 -7.98 -14.49 31.28
C PRO A 157 -6.93 -14.43 32.39
N SER A 158 -5.67 -14.53 31.99
CA SER A 158 -4.53 -14.20 32.84
C SER A 158 -4.52 -12.71 33.20
N PRO A 159 -3.86 -12.31 34.30
CA PRO A 159 -3.75 -10.89 34.67
C PRO A 159 -3.15 -9.99 33.58
N ASP A 160 -2.28 -10.53 32.73
CA ASP A 160 -1.65 -9.79 31.64
C ASP A 160 -2.60 -9.60 30.44
N GLU A 161 -3.41 -10.62 30.13
CA GLU A 161 -4.49 -10.49 29.13
C GLU A 161 -5.52 -9.44 29.55
N VAL A 162 -5.88 -9.36 30.83
CA VAL A 162 -6.79 -8.33 31.35
C VAL A 162 -6.21 -6.94 31.14
N LYS A 163 -4.94 -6.72 31.49
CA LYS A 163 -4.27 -5.41 31.29
C LYS A 163 -4.22 -5.01 29.83
N HIS A 164 -3.85 -5.97 28.95
CA HIS A 164 -3.78 -5.72 27.53
C HIS A 164 -5.17 -5.40 26.95
N PHE A 165 -6.19 -6.16 27.35
CA PHE A 165 -7.56 -5.94 26.91
C PHE A 165 -8.09 -4.56 27.34
N GLU A 166 -7.82 -4.11 28.58
CA GLU A 166 -8.22 -2.76 29.00
C GLU A 166 -7.53 -1.66 28.17
N LYS A 167 -6.27 -1.85 27.75
CA LYS A 167 -5.61 -0.93 26.81
C LYS A 167 -6.35 -0.91 25.46
N ILE A 168 -6.56 -2.09 24.88
CA ILE A 168 -7.17 -2.21 23.54
C ILE A 168 -8.64 -1.81 23.53
N LYS A 169 -9.35 -1.91 24.65
CA LYS A 169 -10.72 -1.44 24.80
C LYS A 169 -10.87 0.06 24.52
N GLU A 170 -9.93 0.87 25.02
CA GLU A 170 -9.93 2.32 24.76
C GLU A 170 -9.56 2.63 23.31
N VAL A 171 -8.60 1.88 22.74
CA VAL A 171 -8.26 1.96 21.30
C VAL A 171 -9.48 1.61 20.44
N SER A 172 -10.20 0.54 20.78
CA SER A 172 -11.40 0.10 20.08
C SER A 172 -12.48 1.18 20.06
N LYS A 173 -12.77 1.79 21.22
CA LYS A 173 -13.72 2.90 21.31
C LYS A 173 -13.30 4.10 20.45
N TYR A 174 -12.00 4.42 20.40
CA TYR A 174 -11.48 5.51 19.55
C TYR A 174 -11.83 5.29 18.08
N PHE A 175 -11.76 4.04 17.60
CA PHE A 175 -12.09 3.66 16.23
C PHE A 175 -13.58 3.34 16.00
N GLY A 176 -14.45 3.58 16.99
CA GLY A 176 -15.88 3.28 16.92
C GLY A 176 -16.23 1.80 17.05
N GLY A 177 -15.27 0.98 17.49
CA GLY A 177 -15.41 -0.43 17.75
C GLY A 177 -16.23 -0.76 19.00
N SER A 178 -16.47 -2.05 19.20
CA SER A 178 -17.19 -2.59 20.35
C SER A 178 -16.48 -3.84 20.89
N PRO A 179 -15.75 -3.72 22.00
CA PRO A 179 -15.11 -4.84 22.69
C PRO A 179 -16.11 -5.92 23.11
N GLN A 180 -15.71 -7.18 22.97
CA GLN A 180 -16.56 -8.35 23.15
C GLN A 180 -16.06 -9.22 24.32
N THR A 181 -17.00 -9.91 24.97
CA THR A 181 -16.70 -10.82 26.09
C THR A 181 -17.15 -12.23 25.69
N GLY A 182 -16.20 -13.18 25.59
CA GLY A 182 -16.47 -14.56 25.21
C GLY A 182 -16.66 -14.79 23.71
N LYS A 183 -15.92 -15.75 23.12
CA LYS A 183 -16.25 -16.31 21.81
C LYS A 183 -17.40 -17.30 21.98
N GLU A 184 -18.61 -16.91 21.59
CA GLU A 184 -19.57 -17.91 21.10
C GLU A 184 -19.26 -18.15 19.63
N GLU A 185 -18.77 -19.35 19.32
CA GLU A 185 -18.65 -19.84 17.95
C GLU A 185 -20.03 -19.81 17.29
N ASN A 186 -20.16 -19.08 16.18
CA ASN A 186 -21.41 -18.81 15.43
C ASN A 186 -22.42 -17.88 16.10
N VAL A 187 -22.05 -16.60 16.22
CA VAL A 187 -23.05 -15.54 16.03
C VAL A 187 -22.55 -14.62 14.92
N THR A 188 -23.14 -14.75 13.73
CA THR A 188 -23.18 -13.68 12.73
C THR A 188 -24.02 -12.55 13.34
N ILE A 189 -23.50 -11.87 14.35
CA ILE A 189 -23.96 -10.53 14.67
C ILE A 189 -23.70 -9.77 13.39
N LYS A 190 -24.73 -9.14 12.80
CA LYS A 190 -24.54 -8.14 11.76
C LYS A 190 -23.76 -6.98 12.41
N GLN A 191 -22.45 -7.17 12.61
CA GLN A 191 -21.51 -6.21 13.15
C GLN A 191 -21.57 -5.05 12.17
N THR A 192 -22.27 -4.00 12.59
CA THR A 192 -22.48 -2.84 11.75
C THR A 192 -21.19 -2.05 11.84
N LEU A 193 -20.46 -1.97 10.72
CA LEU A 193 -19.17 -1.28 10.68
C LEU A 193 -19.36 0.19 11.07
N PRO A 194 -18.40 0.79 11.80
CA PRO A 194 -18.50 2.19 12.17
C PRO A 194 -18.56 3.05 10.92
N LYS A 195 -19.57 3.91 10.81
CA LYS A 195 -19.61 4.92 9.76
C LYS A 195 -18.64 6.03 10.13
N LEU A 196 -17.58 6.19 9.34
CA LEU A 196 -16.53 7.17 9.63
C LEU A 196 -17.04 8.61 9.42
N GLU A 197 -16.99 9.43 10.47
CA GLU A 197 -16.95 10.89 10.32
C GLU A 197 -15.48 11.30 10.44
N MET A 198 -14.91 11.85 9.36
CA MET A 198 -13.54 12.34 9.39
C MET A 198 -13.40 13.46 10.43
N PRO A 199 -12.29 13.51 11.20
CA PRO A 199 -11.98 14.69 12.00
C PRO A 199 -12.00 15.92 11.10
N LYS A 200 -12.78 16.94 11.47
CA LYS A 200 -12.80 18.22 10.75
C LYS A 200 -11.37 18.71 10.61
N GLN A 201 -10.87 18.79 9.38
CA GLN A 201 -9.61 19.46 9.09
C GLN A 201 -9.70 20.88 9.66
N VAL A 202 -8.91 21.15 10.69
CA VAL A 202 -8.68 22.52 11.17
C VAL A 202 -7.91 23.21 10.05
N THR A 203 -8.63 23.87 9.15
CA THR A 203 -8.04 24.77 8.17
C THR A 203 -7.36 25.87 8.97
N PRO A 204 -6.04 26.11 8.81
CA PRO A 204 -5.43 27.29 9.38
C PRO A 204 -6.12 28.51 8.78
N GLN A 205 -6.84 29.27 9.61
CA GLN A 205 -7.31 30.59 9.22
C GLN A 205 -6.08 31.45 8.95
N VAL A 206 -5.74 31.62 7.68
CA VAL A 206 -4.79 32.63 7.24
C VAL A 206 -5.43 33.98 7.55
N GLY A 207 -5.00 34.57 8.68
CA GLY A 207 -5.31 35.94 9.04
C GLY A 207 -4.86 36.88 7.92
N THR A 208 -5.82 37.48 7.23
CA THR A 208 -5.58 38.52 6.25
C THR A 208 -5.09 39.77 6.98
N GLN A 209 -3.77 39.98 7.01
CA GLN A 209 -3.21 41.25 7.45
C GLN A 209 -3.59 42.35 6.45
N LYS A 210 -4.46 43.27 6.88
CA LYS A 210 -4.76 44.53 6.20
C LYS A 210 -3.46 45.35 6.05
N LYS A 211 -3.02 45.56 4.81
CA LYS A 211 -2.02 46.60 4.48
C LYS A 211 -2.59 47.98 4.85
N LYS A 212 -2.00 48.63 5.86
CA LYS A 212 -2.19 50.07 6.12
C LYS A 212 -1.48 50.87 5.02
N LYS A 213 -2.22 51.75 4.34
CA LYS A 213 -1.66 52.84 3.51
C LYS A 213 -0.83 53.76 4.40
N LYS A 214 0.39 54.08 3.97
CA LYS A 214 1.17 55.22 4.50
C LYS A 214 0.93 56.41 3.57
N GLU A 215 0.53 57.53 4.14
CA GLU A 215 0.44 58.85 3.52
C GLU A 215 1.73 59.64 3.77
N GLY A 216 2.08 60.57 2.87
CA GLY A 216 3.15 61.58 2.99
C GLY A 216 4.39 61.25 2.14
N CYS A 217 4.91 62.11 1.25
CA CYS A 217 4.73 63.54 0.99
C CYS A 217 4.70 63.83 -0.52
#